data_AF-A0A3S0BGE8-F1
#
_entry.id   AF-A0A3S0BGE8-F1
#
_cell.length_a   1.000
_cell.length_b   1.000
_cell.length_c   1.000
_cell.angle_alpha   90.00
_cell.angle_beta   90.00
_cell.angle_gamma   90.00
#
_symmetry.space_group_name_H-M   'P 1'
#
loop_
_entity.id
_entity.type
_entity.pdbx_description
1 polymer ?
#
loop_
_entity_poly.entity_id
_entity_poly.type
_entity_poly.pdbx_seq_one_letter_code
_entity_poly.pdbx_strand_id
1 'polypeptide(L)'
;MRVLLVSTYELGHQPLHVASPAAALERAGHRVSALDLSVEQWDPQLIDDADAVAVSVPMHTAMRLALEAAGLVREQRPGLPVCLYGLYAGTSHDTVVGTLADRVISGEYEPALLEWVGSLDGHGSTDGADAAAGRNSSEQIVHLGRGRFDVPARHLLPPLERYARLSDGDEERLVGYVEASHGCTFSCRHCPVPTVYGGRIRIVDIDTILADIDQL
;
A
#
# COMPACT_ATOMS: atom_id res chain seq x y z
N MET A 1 -6.28 -14.56 -6.51
CA MET A 1 -6.34 -14.42 -5.03
C MET A 1 -7.43 -13.48 -4.56
N ARG A 2 -7.83 -13.63 -3.29
CA ARG A 2 -8.44 -12.61 -2.43
C ARG A 2 -7.33 -11.86 -1.69
N VAL A 3 -7.16 -10.57 -1.97
CA VAL A 3 -6.12 -9.73 -1.38
C VAL A 3 -6.78 -8.71 -0.45
N LEU A 4 -6.33 -8.66 0.79
CA LEU A 4 -6.71 -7.61 1.73
C LEU A 4 -5.64 -6.53 1.77
N LEU A 5 -6.02 -5.29 1.49
CA LEU A 5 -5.17 -4.12 1.65
C LEU A 5 -5.58 -3.38 2.92
N VAL A 6 -4.61 -3.07 3.78
CA VAL A 6 -4.86 -2.42 5.07
C VAL A 6 -4.16 -1.07 5.11
N SER A 7 -4.91 0.00 5.39
CA SER A 7 -4.34 1.27 5.83
C SER A 7 -4.47 1.36 7.35
N THR A 8 -3.42 1.84 8.00
CA THR A 8 -3.44 2.08 9.45
C THR A 8 -3.61 3.56 9.78
N TYR A 9 -3.02 4.44 8.97
CA TYR A 9 -3.11 5.88 9.14
C TYR A 9 -2.55 6.65 7.94
N GLU A 10 -3.35 7.54 7.35
CA GLU A 10 -2.97 8.43 6.24
C GLU A 10 -3.34 9.89 6.53
N LEU A 11 -2.96 10.40 7.72
CA LEU A 11 -3.19 11.79 8.14
C LEU A 11 -4.68 12.22 8.17
N GLY A 12 -5.57 11.24 8.30
CA GLY A 12 -7.02 11.47 8.29
C GLY A 12 -7.61 11.64 6.88
N HIS A 13 -6.82 11.46 5.81
CA HIS A 13 -7.34 11.36 4.46
C HIS A 13 -7.93 9.98 4.19
N GLN A 14 -8.89 9.90 3.26
CA GLN A 14 -9.27 8.61 2.68
C GLN A 14 -8.03 7.98 2.00
N PRO A 15 -7.67 6.73 2.35
CA PRO A 15 -6.32 6.20 2.11
C PRO A 15 -6.06 5.88 0.64
N LEU A 16 -5.43 6.83 -0.05
CA LEU A 16 -5.04 6.68 -1.45
C LEU A 16 -4.03 5.53 -1.63
N HIS A 17 -3.18 5.29 -0.62
CA HIS A 17 -2.14 4.26 -0.73
C HIS A 17 -2.72 2.84 -0.65
N VAL A 18 -3.99 2.68 -0.30
CA VAL A 18 -4.75 1.44 -0.46
C VAL A 18 -5.60 1.46 -1.73
N ALA A 19 -6.24 2.58 -2.07
CA ALA A 19 -7.09 2.70 -3.26
C ALA A 19 -6.31 2.53 -4.58
N SER A 20 -5.11 3.10 -4.69
CA SER A 20 -4.27 3.01 -5.89
C SER A 20 -3.85 1.56 -6.22
N PRO A 21 -3.20 0.80 -5.30
CA PRO A 21 -2.83 -0.58 -5.58
C PRO A 21 -4.05 -1.51 -5.68
N ALA A 22 -5.17 -1.19 -5.03
CA ALA A 22 -6.41 -1.93 -5.20
C ALA A 22 -6.88 -1.91 -6.65
N ALA A 23 -6.90 -0.74 -7.30
CA ALA A 23 -7.30 -0.61 -8.71
C ALA A 23 -6.40 -1.45 -9.63
N ALA A 24 -5.09 -1.42 -9.38
CA ALA A 24 -4.12 -2.21 -10.14
C ALA A 24 -4.38 -3.72 -10.00
N LEU A 25 -4.66 -4.19 -8.77
CA LEU A 25 -4.96 -5.59 -8.46
C LEU A 25 -6.32 -6.05 -9.01
N GLU A 26 -7.36 -5.23 -8.92
CA GLU A 26 -8.67 -5.50 -9.52
C GLU A 26 -8.57 -5.62 -11.05
N ARG A 27 -7.82 -4.71 -11.69
CA ARG A 27 -7.56 -4.77 -13.15
C ARG A 27 -6.84 -6.06 -13.55
N ALA A 28 -5.99 -6.61 -12.68
CA ALA A 28 -5.33 -7.89 -12.89
C ALA A 28 -6.23 -9.11 -12.60
N GLY A 29 -7.49 -8.90 -12.20
CA GLY A 29 -8.47 -9.96 -11.97
C GLY A 29 -8.46 -10.56 -10.57
N HIS A 30 -7.73 -9.95 -9.62
CA HIS A 30 -7.78 -10.36 -8.21
C HIS A 30 -9.04 -9.79 -7.54
N ARG A 31 -9.53 -10.46 -6.49
CA ARG A 31 -10.59 -9.92 -5.62
C ARG A 31 -9.93 -9.12 -4.52
N VAL A 32 -10.26 -7.85 -4.39
CA VAL A 32 -9.61 -6.94 -3.44
C VAL A 32 -10.62 -6.47 -2.40
N SER A 33 -10.22 -6.50 -1.14
CA SER A 33 -10.89 -5.80 -0.05
C SER A 33 -9.94 -4.76 0.52
N ALA A 34 -10.47 -3.63 0.98
CA ALA A 34 -9.73 -2.62 1.71
C ALA A 34 -10.25 -2.54 3.15
N LEU A 35 -9.35 -2.28 4.10
CA LEU A 35 -9.69 -2.00 5.49
C LEU A 35 -8.87 -0.79 5.96
N ASP A 36 -9.57 0.24 6.45
CA ASP A 36 -8.94 1.41 7.01
C ASP A 36 -9.10 1.47 8.52
N LEU A 37 -8.06 1.04 9.25
CA LEU A 37 -8.08 0.99 10.71
C LEU A 37 -8.09 2.38 11.37
N SER A 38 -7.95 3.47 10.61
CA SER A 38 -8.08 4.82 11.15
C SER A 38 -9.54 5.21 11.42
N VAL A 39 -10.49 4.61 10.68
CA VAL A 39 -11.93 4.90 10.81
C VAL A 39 -12.78 3.66 11.02
N GLU A 40 -12.27 2.47 10.72
CA GLU A 40 -12.94 1.17 10.85
C GLU A 40 -12.35 0.32 11.98
N GLN A 41 -13.07 -0.72 12.38
CA GLN A 41 -12.61 -1.67 13.39
C GLN A 41 -11.91 -2.86 12.73
N TRP A 42 -10.98 -3.48 13.45
CA TRP A 42 -10.38 -4.74 13.03
C TRP A 42 -11.48 -5.82 12.87
N ASP A 43 -11.57 -6.40 11.68
CA ASP A 43 -12.49 -7.50 11.38
C ASP A 43 -11.70 -8.79 11.12
N PRO A 44 -11.75 -9.76 12.06
CA PRO A 44 -11.11 -11.06 11.88
C PRO A 44 -11.58 -11.82 10.63
N GLN A 45 -12.83 -11.62 10.18
CA GLN A 45 -13.36 -12.35 9.03
C GLN A 45 -12.63 -11.99 7.73
N LEU A 46 -12.21 -10.73 7.59
CA LEU A 46 -11.41 -10.29 6.44
C LEU A 46 -10.05 -11.01 6.35
N ILE A 47 -9.47 -11.37 7.50
CA ILE A 47 -8.21 -12.13 7.57
C ILE A 47 -8.43 -13.61 7.24
N ASP A 48 -9.54 -14.18 7.74
CA ASP A 48 -9.91 -15.57 7.44
C ASP A 48 -10.21 -15.76 5.95
N ASP A 49 -10.79 -14.75 5.30
CA ASP A 49 -11.11 -14.75 3.88
C ASP A 49 -9.98 -14.27 2.97
N ALA A 50 -8.88 -13.75 3.51
CA ALA A 50 -7.75 -13.34 2.69
C ALA A 50 -6.87 -14.53 2.27
N ASP A 51 -6.32 -14.45 1.06
CA ASP A 51 -5.24 -15.33 0.61
C ASP A 51 -3.87 -14.63 0.71
N ALA A 52 -3.85 -13.29 0.81
CA ALA A 52 -2.69 -12.46 1.11
C ALA A 52 -3.13 -11.13 1.75
N VAL A 53 -2.28 -10.55 2.61
CA VAL A 53 -2.49 -9.23 3.24
C VAL A 53 -1.34 -8.29 2.89
N ALA A 54 -1.64 -7.06 2.49
CA ALA A 54 -0.63 -6.02 2.38
C ALA A 54 -1.01 -4.77 3.17
N VAL A 55 -0.08 -4.28 3.99
CA VAL A 55 -0.29 -3.15 4.89
C VAL A 55 0.50 -1.94 4.42
N SER A 56 -0.19 -0.81 4.26
CA SER A 56 0.37 0.47 3.86
C SER A 56 1.18 1.12 4.98
N VAL A 57 2.37 1.61 4.65
CA VAL A 57 3.37 2.20 5.55
C VAL A 57 3.91 3.53 4.98
N PRO A 58 3.04 4.55 4.82
CA PRO A 58 3.39 5.83 4.21
C PRO A 58 4.29 6.71 5.09
N MET A 59 4.22 6.52 6.40
CA MET A 59 4.91 7.35 7.39
C MET A 59 5.34 6.54 8.62
N HIS A 60 6.19 7.13 9.46
CA HIS A 60 6.67 6.46 10.67
C HIS A 60 5.54 6.08 11.65
N THR A 61 4.52 6.92 11.82
CA THR A 61 3.37 6.58 12.68
C THR A 61 2.62 5.37 12.13
N ALA A 62 2.31 5.37 10.84
CA ALA A 62 1.66 4.25 10.16
C ALA A 62 2.51 2.96 10.24
N MET A 63 3.84 3.06 10.18
CA MET A 63 4.74 1.92 10.37
C MET A 63 4.49 1.25 11.72
N ARG A 64 4.48 2.01 12.82
CA ARG A 64 4.28 1.43 14.15
C ARG A 64 2.95 0.68 14.26
N LEU A 65 1.89 1.28 13.74
CA LEU A 65 0.55 0.67 13.72
C LEU A 65 0.50 -0.54 12.77
N ALA A 66 1.22 -0.49 11.64
CA ALA A 66 1.30 -1.60 10.69
C ALA A 66 2.01 -2.82 11.29
N LEU A 67 3.00 -2.63 12.16
CA LEU A 67 3.64 -3.74 12.87
C LEU A 67 2.68 -4.44 13.85
N GLU A 68 1.85 -3.66 14.54
CA GLU A 68 0.80 -4.20 15.41
C GLU A 68 -0.26 -4.96 14.59
N ALA A 69 -0.73 -4.36 13.48
CA ALA A 69 -1.68 -5.02 12.57
C ALA A 69 -1.11 -6.32 11.98
N ALA A 70 0.15 -6.31 11.53
CA ALA A 70 0.82 -7.52 11.03
C ALA A 70 0.97 -8.58 12.14
N GLY A 71 1.22 -8.16 13.39
CA GLY A 71 1.20 -9.06 14.56
C GLY A 71 -0.14 -9.76 14.73
N LEU A 72 -1.25 -9.02 14.66
CA LEU A 72 -2.59 -9.59 14.72
C LEU A 72 -2.86 -10.59 13.58
N VAL A 73 -2.41 -10.28 12.36
CA VAL A 73 -2.48 -11.23 11.23
C VAL A 73 -1.71 -12.51 11.57
N ARG A 74 -0.49 -12.40 12.11
CA ARG A 74 0.33 -13.57 12.45
C ARG A 74 -0.25 -14.40 13.58
N GLU A 75 -0.85 -13.78 14.58
CA GLU A 75 -1.53 -14.47 15.67
C GLU A 75 -2.74 -15.26 15.16
N GLN A 76 -3.52 -14.67 14.25
CA GLN A 76 -4.72 -15.31 13.71
C GLN A 76 -4.40 -16.36 12.63
N ARG A 77 -3.51 -16.03 11.69
CA ARG A 77 -3.11 -16.90 10.56
C ARG A 77 -1.59 -16.84 10.32
N PRO A 78 -0.79 -17.64 11.05
CA PRO A 78 0.68 -17.59 10.99
C PRO A 78 1.26 -17.76 9.59
N GLY A 79 0.64 -18.57 8.73
CA GLY A 79 1.11 -18.86 7.37
C GLY A 79 0.51 -17.99 6.27
N LEU A 80 -0.33 -17.00 6.59
CA LEU A 80 -0.89 -16.10 5.58
C LEU A 80 0.20 -15.18 5.04
N PRO A 81 0.40 -15.05 3.71
CA PRO A 81 1.38 -14.11 3.16
C PRO A 81 1.10 -12.66 3.58
N VAL A 82 2.10 -11.98 4.13
CA VAL A 82 2.02 -10.56 4.56
C VAL A 82 3.08 -9.73 3.85
N CYS A 83 2.67 -8.61 3.27
CA CYS A 83 3.56 -7.59 2.72
C CYS A 83 3.42 -6.26 3.49
N LEU A 84 4.53 -5.61 3.82
CA LEU A 84 4.53 -4.20 4.23
C LEU A 84 5.01 -3.37 3.05
N TYR A 85 4.30 -2.32 2.68
CA TYR A 85 4.68 -1.48 1.55
C TYR A 85 4.56 0.01 1.84
N GLY A 86 5.36 0.82 1.15
CA GLY A 86 5.33 2.27 1.27
C GLY A 86 6.67 2.85 1.70
N LEU A 87 6.66 4.16 1.91
CA LEU A 87 7.86 4.97 2.09
C LEU A 87 8.69 4.57 3.32
N TYR A 88 8.04 4.14 4.39
CA TYR A 88 8.70 3.73 5.63
C TYR A 88 8.80 2.21 5.80
N ALA A 89 8.21 1.41 4.92
CA ALA A 89 8.23 -0.05 5.04
C ALA A 89 9.66 -0.60 5.16
N GLY A 90 10.57 -0.08 4.31
CA GLY A 90 11.99 -0.41 4.31
C GLY A 90 12.73 -0.13 5.62
N THR A 91 12.28 0.88 6.38
CA THR A 91 12.97 1.25 7.65
C THR A 91 12.80 0.21 8.75
N SER A 92 11.83 -0.69 8.60
CA SER A 92 11.58 -1.80 9.52
C SER A 92 12.10 -3.15 9.02
N HIS A 93 12.69 -3.20 7.82
CA HIS A 93 13.02 -4.45 7.11
C HIS A 93 13.72 -5.50 8.00
N ASP A 94 14.85 -5.14 8.59
CA ASP A 94 15.72 -6.07 9.32
C ASP A 94 15.09 -6.64 10.60
N THR A 95 14.01 -6.02 11.11
CA THR A 95 13.33 -6.45 12.33
C THR A 95 12.03 -7.19 12.07
N VAL A 96 11.45 -7.07 10.86
CA VAL A 96 10.09 -7.55 10.57
C VAL A 96 10.04 -8.67 9.54
N VAL A 97 11.05 -8.76 8.68
CA VAL A 97 11.10 -9.78 7.64
C VAL A 97 11.40 -11.15 8.25
N GLY A 98 10.58 -12.14 7.91
CA GLY A 98 10.64 -13.49 8.47
C GLY A 98 10.01 -13.66 9.85
N THR A 99 9.49 -12.57 10.45
CA THR A 99 8.73 -12.60 11.70
C THR A 99 7.30 -12.11 11.49
N LEU A 100 7.13 -10.89 11.01
CA LEU A 100 5.84 -10.24 10.78
C LEU A 100 5.47 -10.18 9.30
N ALA A 101 6.45 -9.98 8.41
CA ALA A 101 6.25 -9.83 6.98
C ALA A 101 7.07 -10.83 6.16
N ASP A 102 6.52 -11.28 5.04
CA ASP A 102 7.19 -12.10 4.03
C ASP A 102 7.80 -11.25 2.91
N ARG A 103 7.31 -10.02 2.75
CA ARG A 103 7.75 -9.08 1.72
C ARG A 103 7.74 -7.64 2.24
N VAL A 104 8.73 -6.86 1.82
CA VAL A 104 8.78 -5.41 2.06
C VAL A 104 9.02 -4.69 0.73
N ILE A 105 8.16 -3.73 0.41
CA ILE A 105 8.18 -2.97 -0.84
C ILE A 105 8.29 -1.47 -0.56
N SER A 106 9.15 -0.78 -1.31
CA SER A 106 9.24 0.69 -1.29
C SER A 106 9.32 1.24 -2.71
N GLY A 107 9.06 2.54 -2.86
CA GLY A 107 8.96 3.20 -4.16
C GLY A 107 7.57 3.07 -4.75
N GLU A 108 7.48 2.84 -6.05
CA GLU A 108 6.23 2.57 -6.78
C GLU A 108 5.76 1.16 -6.46
N TYR A 109 4.82 1.05 -5.54
CA TYR A 109 4.44 -0.22 -4.93
C TYR A 109 3.39 -1.00 -5.73
N GLU A 110 2.58 -0.36 -6.57
CA GLU A 110 1.55 -1.02 -7.38
C GLU A 110 2.11 -2.14 -8.28
N PRO A 111 3.14 -1.89 -9.14
CA PRO A 111 3.73 -2.96 -9.95
C PRO A 111 4.38 -4.06 -9.11
N ALA A 112 5.02 -3.71 -7.99
CA ALA A 112 5.68 -4.67 -7.12
C ALA A 112 4.67 -5.54 -6.34
N LEU A 113 3.53 -4.98 -5.94
CA LEU A 113 2.43 -5.71 -5.33
C LEU A 113 1.78 -6.67 -6.34
N LEU A 114 1.61 -6.25 -7.60
CA LEU A 114 1.13 -7.14 -8.67
C LEU A 114 2.07 -8.33 -8.89
N GLU A 115 3.38 -8.08 -8.95
CA GLU A 115 4.38 -9.14 -9.10
C GLU A 115 4.34 -10.10 -7.90
N TRP A 116 4.29 -9.57 -6.69
CA TRP A 116 4.23 -10.37 -5.47
C TRP A 116 2.97 -11.24 -5.42
N VAL A 117 1.79 -10.66 -5.63
CA VAL A 117 0.51 -11.39 -5.65
C VAL A 117 0.50 -12.44 -6.78
N GLY A 118 0.97 -12.08 -7.98
CA GLY A 118 1.07 -13.01 -9.10
C GLY A 118 1.98 -14.22 -8.84
N SER A 119 3.05 -14.02 -8.05
CA SER A 119 3.94 -15.11 -7.62
C SER A 119 3.28 -16.08 -6.63
N LEU A 120 2.35 -15.59 -5.82
CA LEU A 120 1.57 -16.39 -4.88
C LEU A 120 0.43 -17.15 -5.57
N ASP A 121 -0.16 -16.57 -6.61
CA ASP A 121 -1.27 -17.15 -7.40
C ASP A 121 -0.80 -18.30 -8.33
N GLY A 122 0.50 -18.61 -8.38
CA GLY A 122 1.08 -19.63 -9.26
C GLY A 122 1.10 -19.24 -10.76
N HIS A 123 0.78 -17.99 -11.09
CA HIS A 123 0.80 -17.44 -12.46
C HIS A 123 2.17 -16.83 -12.82
N GLY A 124 3.14 -16.89 -11.92
CA GLY A 124 4.52 -16.48 -12.19
C GLY A 124 5.18 -17.43 -13.20
N SER A 125 5.16 -17.08 -14.48
CA SER A 125 6.06 -17.64 -15.47
C SER A 125 7.50 -17.30 -15.09
N THR A 126 8.17 -18.21 -14.42
CA THR A 126 9.63 -18.23 -14.32
C THR A 126 10.14 -19.34 -15.23
N ASP A 127 10.61 -18.95 -16.42
CA ASP A 127 11.57 -19.77 -17.14
C ASP A 127 12.71 -20.13 -16.18
N GLY A 128 13.07 -21.41 -16.15
CA GLY A 128 13.87 -22.02 -15.10
C GLY A 128 15.24 -21.36 -14.89
N ALA A 129 15.32 -20.52 -13.86
CA ALA A 129 16.55 -20.20 -13.10
C ALA A 129 16.21 -19.46 -11.78
N ASP A 130 15.11 -18.69 -11.73
CA ASP A 130 14.79 -17.78 -10.61
C ASP A 130 13.72 -18.27 -9.62
N ALA A 131 13.21 -19.50 -9.77
CA ALA A 131 12.33 -20.10 -8.74
C ALA A 131 13.06 -20.34 -7.40
N ALA A 132 14.39 -20.17 -7.35
CA ALA A 132 15.18 -20.10 -6.12
C ALA A 132 15.30 -18.66 -5.56
N ALA A 133 15.16 -17.62 -6.40
CA ALA A 133 15.21 -16.21 -5.99
C ALA A 133 13.92 -15.75 -5.29
N GLY A 134 12.77 -16.37 -5.59
CA GLY A 134 11.50 -16.11 -4.88
C GLY A 134 11.49 -16.53 -3.40
N ARG A 135 12.49 -17.30 -2.95
CA ARG A 135 12.70 -17.71 -1.55
C ARG A 135 13.81 -16.93 -0.84
N ASN A 136 14.51 -16.01 -1.51
CA ASN A 136 15.35 -15.03 -0.83
C ASN A 136 14.44 -13.92 -0.29
N SER A 137 13.78 -14.23 0.82
CA SER A 137 12.86 -13.34 1.54
C SER A 137 13.53 -12.11 2.16
N SER A 138 14.83 -11.86 1.92
CA SER A 138 15.65 -10.93 2.70
C SER A 138 16.02 -9.62 2.00
N GLU A 139 15.49 -9.34 0.81
CA GLU A 139 15.83 -8.11 0.09
C GLU A 139 14.62 -7.18 -0.03
N GLN A 140 14.79 -5.96 0.48
CA GLN A 140 13.86 -4.86 0.27
C GLN A 140 13.81 -4.54 -1.23
N ILE A 141 12.62 -4.62 -1.83
CA ILE A 141 12.44 -4.24 -3.22
C ILE A 141 12.12 -2.74 -3.30
N VAL A 142 12.98 -1.99 -4.00
CA VAL A 142 12.71 -0.60 -4.34
C VAL A 142 12.36 -0.52 -5.82
N HIS A 143 11.07 -0.41 -6.14
CA HIS A 143 10.62 -0.34 -7.52
C HIS A 143 10.48 1.12 -7.95
N LEU A 144 11.20 1.52 -9.00
CA LEU A 144 11.21 2.88 -9.52
C LEU A 144 10.92 2.92 -11.04
N GLY A 145 10.32 1.85 -11.57
CA GLY A 145 9.90 1.80 -12.97
C GLY A 145 8.95 2.95 -13.33
N ARG A 146 8.84 3.26 -14.61
CA ARG A 146 7.81 4.17 -15.11
C ARG A 146 6.60 3.33 -15.49
N GLY A 147 5.47 3.57 -14.84
CA GLY A 147 4.19 2.94 -15.12
C GLY A 147 3.11 3.98 -15.37
N ARG A 148 1.95 3.52 -15.83
CA ARG A 148 0.70 4.30 -15.76
C ARG A 148 0.02 3.95 -14.43
N PHE A 149 -0.58 4.94 -13.80
CA PHE A 149 -1.41 4.75 -12.62
C PHE A 149 -2.87 4.56 -13.06
N ASP A 150 -3.50 3.54 -12.52
CA ASP A 150 -4.93 3.30 -12.68
C ASP A 150 -5.71 4.32 -11.83
N VAL A 151 -6.98 4.55 -12.17
CA VAL A 151 -7.88 5.39 -11.34
C VAL A 151 -8.09 4.67 -10.00
N PRO A 152 -7.84 5.32 -8.84
CA PRO A 152 -7.92 4.67 -7.54
C PRO A 152 -9.30 4.07 -7.24
N ALA A 153 -9.33 2.88 -6.65
CA ALA A 153 -10.54 2.12 -6.31
C ALA A 153 -11.19 2.65 -5.02
N ARG A 154 -11.71 3.88 -5.04
CA ARG A 154 -12.35 4.53 -3.88
C ARG A 154 -13.63 3.85 -3.43
N HIS A 155 -14.27 3.04 -4.30
CA HIS A 155 -15.47 2.27 -3.97
C HIS A 155 -15.24 1.21 -2.88
N LEU A 156 -13.99 0.84 -2.61
CA LEU A 156 -13.63 -0.10 -1.56
C LEU A 156 -13.49 0.55 -0.18
N LEU A 157 -13.54 1.88 -0.10
CA LEU A 157 -13.27 2.63 1.12
C LEU A 157 -14.54 3.24 1.71
N PRO A 158 -14.54 3.51 3.03
CA PRO A 158 -15.61 4.28 3.65
C PRO A 158 -15.83 5.64 2.98
N PRO A 159 -17.05 6.21 3.08
CA PRO A 159 -17.36 7.46 2.41
C PRO A 159 -16.64 8.65 3.07
N LEU A 160 -16.45 9.73 2.31
CA LEU A 160 -15.56 10.85 2.67
C LEU A 160 -15.93 11.54 3.99
N GLU A 161 -17.21 11.49 4.40
CA GLU A 161 -17.69 12.09 5.66
C GLU A 161 -17.10 11.46 6.92
N ARG A 162 -16.51 10.26 6.82
CA ARG A 162 -15.85 9.60 7.96
C ARG A 162 -14.41 10.09 8.18
N TYR A 163 -13.89 10.92 7.28
CA TYR A 163 -12.51 11.39 7.27
C TYR A 163 -12.35 12.82 7.79
N ALA A 164 -11.10 13.27 7.94
CA ALA A 164 -10.79 14.59 8.45
C ALA A 164 -11.40 15.70 7.58
N ARG A 165 -11.89 16.75 8.25
CA ARG A 165 -12.53 17.91 7.63
C ARG A 165 -11.63 19.13 7.73
N LEU A 166 -11.74 20.05 6.77
CA LEU A 166 -11.11 21.36 6.87
C LEU A 166 -11.93 22.22 7.83
N SER A 167 -11.27 22.73 8.87
CA SER A 167 -11.83 23.79 9.73
C SER A 167 -11.62 25.15 9.06
N ASP A 168 -12.72 25.80 8.70
CA ASP A 168 -12.78 27.12 8.08
C ASP A 168 -13.58 28.06 9.00
N GLY A 169 -12.92 28.57 10.04
CA GLY A 169 -13.57 29.32 11.11
C GLY A 169 -14.50 28.41 11.93
N ASP A 170 -15.78 28.76 11.97
CA ASP A 170 -16.83 27.98 12.65
C ASP A 170 -17.42 26.88 11.75
N GLU A 171 -16.98 26.78 10.48
CA GLU A 171 -17.45 25.76 9.53
C GLU A 171 -16.48 24.58 9.41
N GLU A 172 -17.03 23.40 9.13
CA GLU A 172 -16.25 22.23 8.72
C GLU A 172 -16.63 21.78 7.31
N ARG A 173 -15.64 21.67 6.43
CA ARG A 173 -15.84 21.27 5.03
C ARG A 173 -15.22 19.92 4.73
N LEU A 174 -15.88 19.14 3.87
CA LEU A 174 -15.30 17.92 3.32
C LEU A 174 -14.05 18.24 2.51
N VAL A 175 -13.07 17.35 2.60
CA VAL A 175 -11.78 17.48 1.90
C VAL A 175 -11.46 16.16 1.23
N GLY A 176 -11.20 16.22 -0.08
CA GLY A 176 -10.63 15.13 -0.85
C GLY A 176 -9.11 15.21 -0.89
N TYR A 177 -8.45 14.06 -1.10
CA TYR A 177 -7.00 13.96 -1.24
C TYR A 177 -6.64 13.21 -2.52
N VAL A 178 -5.75 13.80 -3.34
CA VAL A 178 -5.22 13.19 -4.57
C VAL A 178 -3.70 13.44 -4.65
N GLU A 179 -2.97 12.54 -5.31
CA GLU A 179 -1.54 12.69 -5.55
C GLU A 179 -1.27 12.95 -7.04
N ALA A 180 -0.66 14.08 -7.36
CA ALA A 180 -0.26 14.42 -8.73
C ALA A 180 1.13 13.86 -9.11
N SER A 181 1.92 13.47 -8.10
CA SER A 181 3.25 12.93 -8.30
C SER A 181 3.77 12.18 -7.08
N HIS A 182 4.57 11.16 -7.30
CA HIS A 182 5.35 10.47 -6.28
C HIS A 182 6.83 10.88 -6.33
N GLY A 183 7.51 10.81 -5.19
CA GLY A 183 8.94 11.14 -5.10
C GLY A 183 9.24 12.63 -5.02
N CYS A 184 10.54 12.98 -5.04
CA CYS A 184 11.01 14.35 -4.90
C CYS A 184 12.41 14.50 -5.50
N THR A 185 12.69 15.64 -6.15
CA THR A 185 14.00 15.92 -6.78
C THR A 185 15.06 16.43 -5.81
N PHE A 186 14.69 16.73 -4.57
CA PHE A 186 15.61 17.19 -3.54
C PHE A 186 16.35 16.04 -2.85
N SER A 187 17.41 16.38 -2.12
CA SER A 187 18.28 15.43 -1.41
C SER A 187 18.35 15.72 0.11
N CYS A 188 17.23 16.12 0.70
CA CYS A 188 17.13 16.43 2.13
C CYS A 188 17.54 15.22 2.99
N ARG A 189 18.52 15.41 3.89
CA ARG A 189 19.08 14.32 4.71
C ARG A 189 18.16 13.78 5.81
N HIS A 190 17.08 14.50 6.10
CA HIS A 190 16.10 14.15 7.14
C HIS A 190 14.80 13.59 6.58
N CYS A 191 14.64 13.60 5.25
CA CYS A 191 13.43 13.15 4.59
C CYS A 191 13.62 11.70 4.11
N PRO A 192 12.64 10.81 4.29
CA PRO A 192 12.69 9.45 3.73
C PRO A 192 12.50 9.41 2.21
N VAL A 193 11.87 10.43 1.61
CA VAL A 193 11.56 10.45 0.17
C VAL A 193 12.83 10.35 -0.69
N PRO A 194 13.89 11.15 -0.48
CA PRO A 194 15.13 11.00 -1.24
C PRO A 194 15.83 9.66 -1.06
N THR A 195 15.68 9.01 0.10
CA THR A 195 16.26 7.68 0.37
C THR A 195 15.62 6.62 -0.51
N VAL A 196 14.30 6.68 -0.71
CA VAL A 196 13.57 5.72 -1.55
C VAL A 196 13.63 6.09 -3.04
N TYR A 197 13.40 7.35 -3.37
CA TYR A 197 13.23 7.79 -4.75
C TYR A 197 14.52 8.26 -5.43
N GLY A 198 15.58 8.54 -4.66
CA GLY A 198 16.89 8.91 -5.19
C GLY A 198 16.88 10.18 -6.04
N GLY A 199 16.13 11.20 -5.64
CA GLY A 199 16.02 12.47 -6.38
C GLY A 199 15.14 12.39 -7.63
N ARG A 200 14.29 11.36 -7.75
CA ARG A 200 13.41 11.16 -8.91
C ARG A 200 11.95 11.43 -8.54
N ILE A 201 11.18 11.84 -9.54
CA ILE A 201 9.73 12.02 -9.46
C ILE A 201 9.02 11.11 -10.46
N ARG A 202 7.81 10.64 -10.13
CA ARG A 202 6.87 10.03 -11.06
C ARG A 202 5.63 10.89 -11.12
N ILE A 203 5.20 11.22 -12.33
CA ILE A 203 4.03 12.08 -12.55
C ILE A 203 2.83 11.17 -12.78
N VAL A 204 1.72 11.48 -12.10
CA VAL A 204 0.43 10.85 -12.35
C VAL A 204 -0.21 11.54 -13.55
N ASP A 205 -0.84 10.75 -14.42
CA ASP A 205 -1.49 11.28 -15.62
C ASP A 205 -2.64 12.23 -15.22
N ILE A 206 -2.78 13.35 -15.94
CA ILE A 206 -3.81 14.35 -15.63
C ILE A 206 -5.22 13.76 -15.74
N ASP A 207 -5.45 12.86 -16.69
CA ASP A 207 -6.75 12.22 -16.86
C ASP A 207 -7.07 11.30 -15.68
N THR A 208 -6.05 10.62 -15.12
CA THR A 208 -6.19 9.83 -13.89
C THR A 208 -6.51 10.73 -12.69
N ILE A 209 -5.84 11.89 -12.56
CA ILE A 209 -6.09 12.83 -11.47
C ILE A 209 -7.51 13.38 -11.54
N LEU A 210 -7.97 13.80 -12.71
CA LEU A 210 -9.32 14.34 -12.88
C LEU A 210 -10.38 13.27 -12.63
N ALA A 211 -10.19 12.05 -13.13
CA ALA A 211 -11.08 10.93 -12.83
C ALA A 211 -11.09 10.57 -11.34
N ASP A 212 -9.97 10.75 -10.62
CA ASP A 212 -9.91 10.56 -9.17
C ASP A 212 -10.67 11.66 -8.41
N ILE A 213 -10.56 12.91 -8.86
CA ILE A 213 -11.32 14.05 -8.31
C ILE A 213 -12.82 13.85 -8.51
N ASP A 214 -13.26 13.33 -9.66
CA ASP A 214 -14.69 13.09 -9.94
C ASP A 214 -15.33 12.03 -9.00
N GLN A 215 -14.52 11.26 -8.26
CA GLN A 215 -14.98 10.28 -7.26
C GLN A 215 -15.12 10.85 -5.84
N LEU A 216 -14.74 12.11 -5.61
CA LEU A 216 -14.61 12.74 -4.27
C LEU A 216 -15.74 13.71 -3.92
#